data_AF-A0A1D8GB13-F1
#
_entry.id   AF-A0A1D8GB13-F1
#
_cell.length_a   1.000
_cell.length_b   1.000
_cell.length_c   1.000
_cell.angle_alpha   90.00
_cell.angle_beta   90.00
_cell.angle_gamma   90.00
#
_symmetry.space_group_name_H-M   'P 1'
#
loop_
_entity.id
_entity.type
_entity.pdbx_description
1 polymer ?
#
loop_
_entity_poly.entity_id
_entity_poly.type
_entity_poly.pdbx_seq_one_letter_code
_entity_poly.pdbx_strand_id
1 'polypeptide(L)' 'MNARIRRAVKARRHLPNETAALKCVYMAIMSLDPTGKGQARWTMRWKTALNAFDIIFDGRLSAARQ' A
#
# COMPACT_ATOMS: atom_id res chain seq x y z
N MET A 1 0.19 -7.14 -5.26
CA MET A 1 0.19 -7.25 -3.78
C MET A 1 -0.36 -8.60 -3.31
N ASN A 2 -1.66 -8.88 -3.47
CA ASN A 2 -2.32 -10.06 -2.89
C ASN A 2 -1.65 -11.40 -3.23
N ALA A 3 -1.15 -11.57 -4.46
CA ALA A 3 -0.41 -12.78 -4.84
C ALA A 3 0.89 -13.00 -4.04
N ARG A 4 1.62 -11.93 -3.71
CA ARG A 4 2.85 -12.00 -2.89
C ARG A 4 2.52 -12.31 -1.42
N ILE A 5 1.46 -11.70 -0.89
CA ILE A 5 0.97 -12.02 0.47
C ILE A 5 0.59 -13.49 0.55
N ARG A 6 -0.21 -14.00 -0.42
CA ARG A 6 -0.56 -15.43 -0.49
C ARG A 6 0.67 -16.33 -0.58
N ARG A 7 1.69 -15.95 -1.35
CA ARG A 7 2.96 -16.69 -1.46
C ARG A 7 3.71 -16.73 -0.12
N ALA A 8 3.81 -15.59 0.56
CA ALA A 8 4.48 -15.49 1.87
C ALA A 8 3.77 -16.34 2.94
N VAL A 9 2.44 -16.32 2.98
CA VAL A 9 1.65 -17.13 3.91
C VAL A 9 1.76 -18.63 3.57
N LYS A 10 1.63 -19.00 2.28
CA LYS A 10 1.76 -20.40 1.84
C LYS A 10 3.13 -21.00 2.16
N ALA A 11 4.19 -20.20 2.06
CA ALA A 11 5.55 -20.62 2.41
C ALA A 11 5.72 -20.93 3.91
N ARG A 12 4.92 -20.33 4.79
CA ARG A 12 5.00 -20.54 6.24
C ARG A 12 4.08 -21.66 6.76
N ARG A 13 3.01 -22.01 6.03
CA ARG A 13 2.02 -23.08 6.31
C ARG A 13 1.24 -22.93 7.62
N HIS A 14 1.93 -22.85 8.77
CA HIS A 14 1.36 -22.62 10.09
C HIS A 14 1.92 -21.32 10.69
N LEU A 15 1.08 -20.59 11.41
CA LEU A 15 1.45 -19.39 12.15
C LEU A 15 1.09 -19.64 13.62
N PRO A 16 2.05 -19.48 14.55
CA PRO A 16 1.88 -19.92 15.94
C PRO A 16 0.88 -19.07 16.75
N ASN A 17 0.60 -17.84 16.30
CA ASN A 17 -0.40 -16.93 16.87
C ASN A 17 -0.74 -15.81 15.87
N GLU A 18 -1.68 -14.95 16.24
CA GLU A 18 -2.12 -13.83 15.41
C GLU A 18 -1.04 -12.78 15.20
N THR A 19 -0.22 -12.49 16.21
CA THR A 19 0.87 -11.50 16.09
C THR A 19 1.95 -11.95 15.11
N ALA A 20 2.24 -13.26 15.03
CA ALA A 20 3.13 -13.83 14.02
C ALA A 20 2.52 -13.77 12.61
N ALA A 21 1.20 -13.94 12.49
CA ALA A 21 0.49 -13.76 11.23
C ALA A 21 0.59 -12.30 10.73
N LEU A 22 0.31 -11.34 11.62
CA LEU A 22 0.45 -9.91 11.34
C LEU A 22 1.88 -9.57 10.92
N LYS A 23 2.89 -10.06 11.65
CA LYS A 23 4.31 -9.85 11.30
C LYS A 23 4.65 -10.42 9.92
N CYS A 24 4.13 -11.60 9.57
CA CYS A 24 4.32 -12.18 8.23
C CYS A 24 3.74 -11.28 7.13
N VAL A 25 2.51 -10.80 7.31
CA VAL A 25 1.84 -9.93 6.33
C VAL A 25 2.56 -8.59 6.24
N TYR A 26 2.94 -8.00 7.38
CA TYR A 26 3.71 -6.77 7.43
C TYR A 26 5.00 -6.86 6.63
N MET A 27 5.82 -7.90 6.85
CA MET A 27 7.07 -8.06 6.09
C MET A 27 6.81 -8.32 4.59
N ALA A 28 5.74 -9.04 4.25
CA ALA A 28 5.35 -9.24 2.86
C ALA A 28 4.93 -7.94 2.17
N ILE A 29 4.32 -7.00 2.89
CA ILE A 29 3.94 -5.68 2.38
C ILE A 29 5.17 -4.77 2.27
N MET A 30 6.00 -4.68 3.31
CA MET A 30 7.16 -3.79 3.33
C MET A 30 8.21 -4.17 2.27
N SER A 31 8.33 -5.46 1.94
CA SER A 31 9.20 -5.93 0.85
C SER A 31 8.66 -5.66 -0.57
N LEU A 32 7.42 -5.17 -0.73
CA LEU A 32 6.86 -4.87 -2.06
C LEU A 32 7.55 -3.69 -2.73
N ASP A 33 7.87 -2.66 -1.95
CA ASP A 33 8.52 -1.45 -2.42
C ASP A 33 9.44 -0.88 -1.32
N PRO A 34 10.55 -1.58 -1.02
CA PRO A 34 11.44 -1.21 0.08
C PRO A 34 12.13 0.14 -0.13
N THR A 35 12.05 0.71 -1.34
CA THR A 35 12.66 1.98 -1.71
C THR A 35 11.65 3.10 -1.94
N GLY A 36 10.34 2.81 -1.89
CA GLY A 36 9.28 3.76 -2.20
C GLY A 36 9.20 4.22 -3.67
N LYS A 37 10.04 3.69 -4.57
CA LYS A 37 10.10 4.10 -5.98
C LYS A 37 8.85 3.69 -6.75
N GLY A 38 8.25 2.56 -6.40
CA GLY A 38 6.98 2.11 -6.98
C GLY A 38 5.84 3.04 -6.59
N GLN A 39 5.76 3.39 -5.31
CA GLN A 39 4.80 4.34 -4.76
C GLN A 39 4.93 5.71 -5.43
N ALA A 40 6.15 6.27 -5.49
CA ALA A 40 6.37 7.58 -6.11
C ALA A 40 5.92 7.62 -7.58
N ARG A 41 6.24 6.55 -8.34
CA ARG A 41 5.83 6.42 -9.74
C ARG A 41 4.32 6.30 -9.88
N TRP A 42 3.66 5.59 -8.97
CA TRP A 42 2.20 5.45 -8.95
C TRP A 42 1.52 6.79 -8.66
N THR A 43 1.97 7.52 -7.64
CA THR A 43 1.43 8.85 -7.30
C THR A 43 1.57 9.83 -8.47
N MET A 44 2.71 9.81 -9.18
CA MET A 44 2.90 10.64 -10.37
C MET A 44 1.90 10.31 -11.48
N ARG A 45 1.63 9.02 -11.74
CA ARG A 45 0.64 8.58 -12.74
C ARG A 45 -0.79 9.03 -12.40
N TRP A 46 -1.10 9.17 -11.12
CA TRP A 46 -2.43 9.57 -10.65
C TRP A 46 -2.62 11.08 -10.52
N LYS A 47 -1.58 11.89 -10.72
CA LYS A 47 -1.62 13.33 -10.49
C LYS A 47 -2.77 14.03 -11.22
N THR A 48 -3.01 13.70 -12.49
CA THR A 48 -4.09 14.30 -13.27
C THR A 48 -5.47 13.97 -12.71
N ALA A 49 -5.70 12.71 -12.34
CA ALA A 49 -6.96 12.28 -11.74
C ALA A 49 -7.17 12.93 -10.36
N LEU A 50 -6.11 13.03 -9.55
CA LEU A 50 -6.15 13.71 -8.25
C LEU A 50 -6.49 15.20 -8.39
N ASN A 51 -5.94 15.89 -9.39
CA ASN A 51 -6.31 17.28 -9.67
C ASN A 51 -7.78 17.41 -10.08
N ALA A 52 -8.32 16.47 -10.86
CA ALA A 52 -9.74 16.46 -11.20
C ALA A 52 -10.61 16.21 -9.96
N PHE A 53 -10.19 15.33 -9.05
CA PHE A 53 -10.88 15.12 -7.79
C PHE A 53 -10.83 16.34 -6.87
N ASP A 54 -9.73 17.09 -6.86
CA ASP A 54 -9.65 18.35 -6.09
C ASP A 54 -10.69 19.37 -6.56
N ILE A 55 -10.99 19.42 -7.87
CA ILE A 55 -12.00 20.32 -8.44
C ILE A 55 -13.42 19.83 -8.09
N ILE A 56 -13.68 18.54 -8.27
CA ILE A 56 -15.03 17.96 -8.08
C ILE A 56 -15.41 17.90 -6.59
N PHE A 57 -14.43 17.63 -5.73
CA PHE A 57 -14.60 17.47 -4.29
C PHE A 57 -13.81 18.54 -3.53
N ASP A 58 -14.11 19.80 -3.83
CA ASP A 58 -13.41 20.95 -3.24
C ASP A 58 -13.35 20.87 -1.70
N GLY A 59 -12.22 21.27 -1.15
CA GLY A 59 -11.93 21.25 0.29
C GLY A 59 -11.64 19.89 0.91
N ARG A 60 -12.03 18.75 0.30
CA ARG A 60 -11.83 17.41 0.90
C ARG A 60 -10.40 16.90 0.83
N LEU A 61 -9.74 17.12 -0.30
CA LEU A 61 -8.37 16.66 -0.55
C LEU A 61 -7.33 17.71 -0.15
N SER A 62 -7.66 18.99 -0.25
CA SER A 62 -6.79 20.11 0.15
C SER A 62 -6.55 20.18 1.66
N ALA A 63 -7.53 19.78 2.48
CA ALA A 63 -7.40 19.76 3.94
C ALA A 63 -6.28 18.83 4.46
N ALA A 64 -5.89 17.82 3.66
CA ALA A 64 -4.80 16.91 4.01
C ALA A 64 -3.42 17.38 3.55
N ARG A 65 -3.31 18.51 2.82
CA ARG A 65 -2.05 19.06 2.30
C ARG A 65 -1.60 20.37 2.99
N GLN A 66 -2.43 20.93 3.87
CA GLN A 66 -2.08 22.04 4.75
C GLN A 66 -1.35 21.54 5.98
#